data_AF-A0A940DHZ9-F1
#
_entry.id   AF-A0A940DHZ9-F1
#
_cell.length_a   1.000
_cell.length_b   1.000
_cell.length_c   1.000
_cell.angle_alpha   90.00
_cell.angle_beta   90.00
_cell.angle_gamma   90.00
#
_symmetry.space_group_name_H-M   'P 1'
#
loop_
_entity.id
_entity.type
_entity.pdbx_description
1 polymer ?
#
loop_
_entity_poly.entity_id
_entity_poly.type
_entity_poly.pdbx_seq_one_letter_code
_entity_poly.pdbx_strand_id
1 'polypeptide(L)'
;MQKSLYSLILMDDVVREIDAIARKQNTNRSNLINQILAEYVSMVTPEQRIYNIFNCIDNLLGHNAFDSYIEPNESTMSLKSSLNYRYRPTIRYLVELYRTGENASGELKIIFRTQSQELLFRLAEFFELWTKMEKIYLKDYSAQTINYSFENGKFTRTFAMPRDRIYDNEETARAISDYIRMFDDIVKGYLTGAYMSFAEMENRYLQYLNGSVVI
;
A
#
# COMPACT_ATOMS: atom_id res chain seq x y z
N MET A 1 -11.76 -0.94 15.44
CA MET A 1 -12.20 -0.64 16.83
C MET A 1 -13.72 -0.69 16.87
N GLN A 2 -14.30 -1.29 17.91
CA GLN A 2 -15.75 -1.32 18.09
C GLN A 2 -16.26 0.09 18.43
N LYS A 3 -17.30 0.56 17.73
CA LYS A 3 -17.97 1.83 18.07
C LYS A 3 -19.10 1.54 19.04
N SER A 4 -19.07 2.20 20.20
CA SER A 4 -20.12 2.12 21.22
C SER A 4 -20.80 3.47 21.35
N LEU A 5 -22.08 3.47 21.73
CA LEU A 5 -22.85 4.70 21.92
C LEU A 5 -22.54 5.29 23.30
N TYR A 6 -22.09 6.53 23.31
CA TYR A 6 -21.83 7.32 24.52
C TYR A 6 -22.60 8.63 24.45
N SER A 7 -23.18 9.05 25.56
CA SER A 7 -23.87 10.33 25.68
C SER A 7 -22.89 11.41 26.13
N LEU A 8 -22.91 12.57 25.45
CA LEU A 8 -22.13 13.75 25.78
C LEU A 8 -23.08 14.94 25.98
N ILE A 9 -22.77 15.80 26.94
CA ILE A 9 -23.48 17.07 27.12
C ILE A 9 -22.61 18.17 26.52
N LEU A 10 -23.13 18.85 25.50
CA LEU A 10 -22.47 19.91 24.76
C LEU A 10 -23.42 21.11 24.63
N MET A 11 -22.88 22.31 24.45
CA MET A 11 -23.70 23.50 24.20
C MET A 11 -24.33 23.43 22.80
N ASP A 12 -25.58 23.88 22.65
CA ASP A 12 -26.30 23.85 21.38
C ASP A 12 -25.57 24.60 20.25
N ASP A 13 -24.97 25.75 20.57
CA ASP A 13 -24.17 26.52 19.62
C ASP A 13 -22.96 25.74 19.11
N VAL A 14 -22.30 24.98 19.99
CA VAL A 14 -21.16 24.13 19.63
C VAL A 14 -21.61 23.00 18.70
N VAL A 15 -22.75 22.36 19.00
CA VAL A 15 -23.31 21.29 18.15
C VAL A 15 -23.66 21.83 16.76
N ARG A 16 -24.20 23.06 16.67
CA ARG A 16 -24.52 23.70 15.40
C ARG A 16 -23.28 23.91 14.53
N GLU A 17 -22.18 24.38 15.11
CA GLU A 17 -20.92 24.57 14.37
C GLU A 17 -20.30 23.24 13.95
N ILE A 18 -20.32 22.23 14.81
CA ILE A 18 -19.84 20.87 14.48
C ILE A 18 -20.63 20.31 13.28
N ASP A 19 -21.95 20.47 13.27
CA ASP A 19 -22.77 20.02 12.14
C ASP A 19 -22.45 20.76 10.84
N ALA A 20 -22.15 22.06 10.91
CA ALA A 20 -21.76 22.85 9.75
C ALA A 20 -20.43 22.34 9.16
N ILE A 21 -19.44 22.07 10.02
CA ILE A 21 -18.14 21.53 9.62
C ILE A 21 -18.31 20.12 9.04
N ALA A 22 -19.11 19.27 9.70
CA ALA A 22 -19.34 17.90 9.25
C ALA A 22 -19.94 17.86 7.83
N ARG A 23 -20.92 18.73 7.54
CA ARG A 23 -21.48 18.87 6.18
C ARG A 23 -20.43 19.34 5.17
N LYS A 24 -19.62 20.34 5.52
CA LYS A 24 -18.56 20.86 4.64
C LYS A 24 -17.52 19.80 4.28
N GLN A 25 -17.24 18.88 5.21
CA GLN A 25 -16.28 17.79 5.04
C GLN A 25 -16.91 16.48 4.52
N ASN A 26 -18.19 16.47 4.13
CA ASN A 26 -18.92 15.26 3.73
C ASN A 26 -18.81 14.10 4.76
N THR A 27 -18.86 14.42 6.05
CA THR A 27 -18.83 13.45 7.16
C THR A 27 -20.06 13.63 8.08
N ASN A 28 -20.21 12.75 9.07
CA ASN A 28 -21.27 12.87 10.09
C ASN A 28 -20.72 13.38 11.43
N ARG A 29 -21.62 13.93 12.27
CA ARG A 29 -21.29 14.48 13.59
C ARG A 29 -20.46 13.53 14.44
N SER A 30 -20.88 12.27 14.55
CA SER A 30 -20.19 11.28 15.38
C SER A 30 -18.78 10.98 14.90
N ASN A 31 -18.56 10.91 13.58
CA ASN A 31 -17.23 10.75 13.02
C ASN A 31 -16.35 11.98 13.28
N LEU A 32 -16.87 13.19 13.06
CA LEU A 32 -16.12 14.43 13.28
C LEU A 32 -15.73 14.60 14.75
N ILE A 33 -16.67 14.40 15.69
CA ILE A 33 -16.39 14.46 17.13
C ILE A 33 -15.36 13.39 17.51
N ASN A 34 -15.50 12.16 17.00
CA ASN A 34 -14.55 11.11 17.28
C ASN A 34 -13.15 11.45 16.76
N GLN A 35 -13.02 12.10 15.59
CA GLN A 35 -11.74 12.56 15.06
C GLN A 35 -11.11 13.65 15.93
N ILE A 36 -11.88 14.66 16.34
CA ILE A 36 -11.40 15.75 17.21
C ILE A 36 -10.96 15.22 18.57
N LEU A 37 -11.76 14.35 19.19
CA LEU A 37 -11.43 13.77 20.49
C LEU A 37 -10.20 12.87 20.39
N ALA A 38 -10.09 12.07 19.33
CA ALA A 38 -8.94 11.23 19.08
C ALA A 38 -7.67 12.07 18.90
N GLU A 39 -7.71 13.12 18.08
CA GLU A 39 -6.62 14.08 17.94
C GLU A 39 -6.23 14.72 19.28
N TYR A 40 -7.22 15.18 20.06
CA TYR A 40 -6.99 15.85 21.35
C TYR A 40 -6.35 14.93 22.40
N VAL A 41 -6.71 13.64 22.43
CA VAL A 41 -6.12 12.67 23.37
C VAL A 41 -4.89 11.96 22.81
N SER A 42 -4.34 12.43 21.67
CA SER A 42 -3.25 11.77 20.94
C SER A 42 -3.57 10.32 20.55
N MET A 43 -4.84 9.95 20.47
CA MET A 43 -5.27 8.72 19.80
C MET A 43 -5.25 8.97 18.30
N VAL A 44 -4.25 8.42 17.63
CA VAL A 44 -4.26 8.39 16.17
C VAL A 44 -5.44 7.53 15.71
N THR A 45 -6.45 8.13 15.06
CA THR A 45 -7.54 7.31 14.50
C THR A 45 -6.98 6.38 13.41
N PRO A 46 -7.62 5.23 13.13
CA PRO A 46 -7.22 4.38 12.01
C PRO A 46 -7.12 5.14 10.69
N GLU A 47 -8.00 6.11 10.45
CA GLU A 47 -7.98 6.97 9.27
C GLU A 47 -6.77 7.92 9.24
N GLN A 48 -6.48 8.61 10.34
CA GLN A 48 -5.30 9.47 10.46
C GLN A 48 -4.02 8.66 10.30
N ARG A 49 -3.99 7.44 10.84
CA ARG A 49 -2.85 6.52 10.70
C ARG A 49 -2.58 6.17 9.24
N ILE A 50 -3.61 5.76 8.49
CA ILE A 50 -3.49 5.43 7.06
C ILE A 50 -2.99 6.64 6.27
N TYR A 51 -3.55 7.82 6.53
CA TYR A 51 -3.12 9.05 5.88
C TYR A 51 -1.66 9.40 6.19
N ASN A 52 -1.24 9.24 7.45
CA ASN A 52 0.15 9.46 7.85
C ASN A 52 1.10 8.46 7.17
N ILE A 53 0.73 7.18 7.08
CA ILE A 53 1.50 6.17 6.33
C ILE A 53 1.63 6.59 4.86
N PHE A 54 0.55 7.03 4.21
CA PHE A 54 0.60 7.47 2.81
C PHE A 54 1.49 8.70 2.61
N ASN A 55 1.45 9.69 3.50
CA ASN A 55 2.37 10.82 3.44
C ASN A 55 3.84 10.40 3.61
N CYS A 56 4.10 9.43 4.49
CA CYS A 56 5.45 8.87 4.62
C CYS A 56 5.89 8.15 3.34
N ILE A 57 5.02 7.34 2.71
CA ILE A 57 5.30 6.70 1.42
C ILE A 57 5.57 7.75 0.34
N ASP A 58 4.76 8.82 0.30
CA ASP A 58 4.90 9.93 -0.64
C ASP A 58 6.27 10.59 -0.52
N ASN A 59 6.69 10.92 0.69
CA ASN A 59 8.02 11.49 0.94
C ASN A 59 9.16 10.54 0.54
N LEU A 60 8.97 9.23 0.72
CA LEU A 60 9.97 8.23 0.36
C LEU A 60 10.06 8.03 -1.17
N LEU A 61 8.95 8.06 -1.90
CA LEU A 61 8.89 7.67 -3.32
C LEU A 61 8.73 8.85 -4.31
N GLY A 62 8.08 9.92 -3.89
CA GLY A 62 7.57 11.01 -4.74
C GLY A 62 8.63 11.94 -5.33
N HIS A 63 9.92 11.77 -5.01
CA HIS A 63 10.96 12.69 -5.46
C HIS A 63 11.75 12.27 -6.69
N ASN A 64 11.79 10.99 -7.10
CA ASN A 64 12.72 10.56 -8.17
C ASN A 64 12.24 9.50 -9.16
N ALA A 65 11.21 8.69 -8.86
CA ALA A 65 10.85 7.55 -9.71
C ALA A 65 9.35 7.26 -9.85
N PHE A 66 8.52 7.86 -8.98
CA PHE A 66 7.09 7.59 -8.92
C PHE A 66 6.28 8.88 -8.92
N ASP A 67 5.25 8.94 -9.76
CA ASP A 67 4.20 9.96 -9.64
C ASP A 67 3.15 9.44 -8.65
N SER A 68 3.02 10.11 -7.51
CA SER A 68 2.14 9.73 -6.41
C SER A 68 0.83 10.54 -6.39
N TYR A 69 -0.22 9.91 -5.89
CA TYR A 69 -1.51 10.55 -5.64
C TYR A 69 -2.24 9.81 -4.52
N ILE A 70 -2.60 10.54 -3.45
CA ILE A 70 -3.39 10.04 -2.33
C ILE A 70 -4.85 10.41 -2.57
N GLU A 71 -5.75 9.43 -2.50
CA GLU A 71 -7.16 9.64 -2.80
C GLU A 71 -7.88 10.21 -1.55
N PRO A 72 -8.51 11.40 -1.64
CA PRO A 72 -9.12 12.03 -0.48
C PRO A 72 -10.26 11.18 0.11
N ASN A 73 -10.29 11.02 1.43
CA ASN A 73 -11.30 10.27 2.18
C ASN A 73 -11.37 8.76 1.87
N GLU A 74 -10.48 8.25 1.02
CA GLU A 74 -10.34 6.83 0.76
C GLU A 74 -9.13 6.26 1.51
N SER A 75 -9.04 4.94 1.59
CA SER A 75 -7.92 4.23 2.21
C SER A 75 -6.95 3.70 1.14
N THR A 76 -6.78 4.49 0.08
CA THR A 76 -6.07 4.15 -1.16
C THR A 76 -5.05 5.23 -1.53
N MET A 77 -3.88 4.79 -2.02
CA MET A 77 -2.85 5.63 -2.61
C MET A 77 -2.41 5.01 -3.93
N SER A 78 -2.21 5.84 -4.96
CA SER A 78 -1.68 5.40 -6.25
C SER A 78 -0.29 5.96 -6.51
N LEU A 79 0.60 5.10 -7.01
CA LEU A 79 1.94 5.44 -7.48
C LEU A 79 2.06 4.97 -8.93
N LYS A 80 2.67 5.77 -9.79
CA LYS A 80 2.88 5.43 -11.20
C LYS A 80 4.36 5.42 -11.51
N SER A 81 4.80 4.40 -12.23
CA SER A 81 6.14 4.33 -12.79
C SER A 81 6.08 4.06 -14.30
N SER A 82 7.11 4.47 -15.02
CA SER A 82 7.22 4.23 -16.47
C SER A 82 8.03 2.98 -16.77
N LEU A 83 7.59 2.18 -17.75
CA LEU A 83 8.35 1.05 -18.29
C LEU A 83 9.20 1.47 -19.48
N ASN A 84 10.44 0.96 -19.53
CA ASN A 84 11.30 1.08 -20.71
C ASN A 84 10.92 0.03 -21.75
N TYR A 85 9.81 0.27 -22.45
CA TYR A 85 9.28 -0.57 -23.55
C TYR A 85 8.90 0.30 -24.76
N ARG A 86 8.67 -0.30 -25.94
CA ARG A 86 8.54 0.40 -27.24
C ARG A 86 7.51 1.55 -27.29
N TYR A 87 6.54 1.59 -26.37
CA TYR A 87 5.53 2.66 -26.22
C TYR A 87 5.40 3.19 -24.78
N ARG A 88 6.41 2.95 -23.92
CA ARG A 88 6.47 3.43 -22.53
C ARG A 88 5.18 3.23 -21.72
N PRO A 89 4.69 1.99 -21.56
CA PRO A 89 3.52 1.73 -20.72
C PRO A 89 3.76 2.21 -19.28
N THR A 90 2.68 2.61 -18.63
CA THR A 90 2.69 2.95 -17.20
C THR A 90 2.33 1.74 -16.36
N ILE A 91 3.07 1.52 -15.29
CA ILE A 91 2.67 0.64 -14.19
C ILE A 91 2.01 1.52 -13.14
N ARG A 92 0.81 1.14 -12.70
CA ARG A 92 0.13 1.76 -11.56
C ARG A 92 0.15 0.80 -10.38
N TYR A 93 0.76 1.22 -9.29
CA TYR A 93 0.71 0.58 -7.98
C TYR A 93 -0.37 1.25 -7.16
N LEU A 94 -1.41 0.53 -6.78
CA LEU A 94 -2.45 1.00 -5.87
C LEU A 94 -2.25 0.30 -4.52
N VAL A 95 -1.90 1.08 -3.51
CA VAL A 95 -1.78 0.63 -2.13
C VAL A 95 -3.12 0.87 -1.46
N GLU A 96 -3.74 -0.18 -0.92
CA GLU A 96 -4.97 -0.10 -0.15
C GLU A 96 -4.73 -0.60 1.27
N LEU A 97 -5.09 0.20 2.28
CA LEU A 97 -4.92 -0.15 3.69
C LEU A 97 -6.27 -0.29 4.37
N TYR A 98 -6.44 -1.35 5.14
CA TYR A 98 -7.65 -1.70 5.85
C TYR A 98 -7.63 -1.21 7.31
N ARG A 99 -8.81 -0.88 7.83
CA ARG A 99 -9.02 -0.33 9.18
C ARG A 99 -9.07 -1.41 10.27
N THR A 100 -8.34 -2.51 10.10
CA THR A 100 -8.45 -3.71 10.93
C THR A 100 -7.16 -4.01 11.70
N GLY A 101 -7.26 -4.03 13.04
CA GLY A 101 -6.18 -4.44 13.95
C GLY A 101 -5.21 -3.32 14.34
N GLU A 102 -4.24 -3.64 15.19
CA GLU A 102 -3.15 -2.74 15.59
C GLU A 102 -2.07 -2.65 14.49
N ASN A 103 -1.87 -3.70 13.70
CA ASN A 103 -1.03 -3.68 12.51
C ASN A 103 -1.85 -3.37 11.26
N ALA A 104 -1.39 -2.41 10.46
CA ALA A 104 -2.03 -2.07 9.20
C ALA A 104 -2.03 -3.31 8.30
N SER A 105 -3.22 -3.79 7.95
CA SER A 105 -3.44 -4.86 6.97
C SER A 105 -3.82 -4.20 5.65
N GLY A 106 -3.45 -4.75 4.51
CA GLY A 106 -3.76 -4.11 3.24
C GLY A 106 -3.35 -4.96 2.05
N GLU A 107 -3.43 -4.38 0.86
CA GLU A 107 -3.00 -5.02 -0.38
C GLU A 107 -2.37 -4.04 -1.36
N LEU A 108 -1.48 -4.59 -2.19
CA LEU A 108 -0.90 -3.95 -3.34
C LEU A 108 -1.58 -4.47 -4.59
N LYS A 109 -2.13 -3.57 -5.41
CA LYS A 109 -2.62 -3.86 -6.75
C LYS A 109 -1.68 -3.26 -7.78
N ILE A 110 -1.21 -4.05 -8.72
CA ILE A 110 -0.29 -3.65 -9.76
C ILE A 110 -1.00 -3.78 -11.10
N ILE A 111 -1.22 -2.66 -11.77
CA ILE A 111 -2.03 -2.55 -12.97
C ILE A 111 -1.14 -2.09 -14.12
N PHE A 112 -1.06 -2.90 -15.17
CA PHE A 112 -0.30 -2.60 -16.37
C PHE A 112 -1.24 -2.07 -17.45
N ARG A 113 -1.06 -0.81 -17.87
CA ARG A 113 -1.85 -0.24 -18.95
C ARG A 113 -1.22 -0.61 -20.31
N THR A 114 -1.55 -1.80 -20.81
CA THR A 114 -1.04 -2.32 -22.09
C THR A 114 -2.10 -3.07 -22.89
N GLN A 115 -2.05 -2.94 -24.22
CA GLN A 115 -2.82 -3.76 -25.17
C GLN A 115 -1.95 -4.78 -25.92
N SER A 116 -0.62 -4.77 -25.71
CA SER A 116 0.28 -5.74 -26.33
C SER A 116 0.08 -7.12 -25.70
N GLN A 117 -0.35 -8.09 -26.51
CA GLN A 117 -0.48 -9.49 -26.10
C GLN A 117 0.87 -10.10 -25.69
N GLU A 118 1.95 -9.74 -26.40
CA GLU A 118 3.31 -10.17 -26.06
C GLU A 118 3.71 -9.69 -24.66
N LEU A 119 3.47 -8.42 -24.34
CA LEU A 119 3.80 -7.89 -23.02
C LEU A 119 2.91 -8.52 -21.93
N LEU A 120 1.63 -8.75 -22.22
CA LEU A 120 0.72 -9.44 -21.29
C LEU A 120 1.18 -10.87 -20.99
N PHE A 121 1.65 -11.61 -22.01
CA PHE A 121 2.20 -12.95 -21.84
C PHE A 121 3.46 -12.94 -20.96
N ARG A 122 4.40 -12.03 -21.25
CA ARG A 122 5.62 -11.86 -20.44
C ARG A 122 5.32 -11.48 -18.99
N LEU A 123 4.30 -10.65 -18.76
CA LEU A 123 3.84 -10.31 -17.42
C LEU A 123 3.25 -11.52 -16.70
N ALA A 124 2.47 -12.36 -17.39
CA ALA A 124 1.91 -13.57 -16.80
C ALA A 124 3.03 -14.54 -16.35
N GLU A 125 4.04 -14.77 -17.21
CA GLU A 125 5.23 -15.56 -16.85
C GLU A 125 5.96 -14.97 -15.65
N PHE A 126 6.16 -13.65 -15.65
CA PHE A 126 6.78 -12.94 -14.53
C PHE A 126 6.03 -13.15 -13.22
N PHE A 127 4.71 -12.98 -13.19
CA PHE A 127 3.93 -13.11 -11.96
C PHE A 127 3.91 -14.53 -11.42
N GLU A 128 3.96 -15.53 -12.29
CA GLU A 128 4.08 -16.92 -11.88
C GLU A 128 5.43 -17.17 -11.17
N LEU A 129 6.53 -16.68 -11.77
CA LEU A 129 7.87 -16.76 -11.17
C LEU A 129 7.96 -15.99 -9.85
N TRP A 130 7.46 -14.76 -9.84
CA TRP A 130 7.41 -13.89 -8.66
C TRP A 130 6.66 -14.55 -7.51
N THR A 131 5.45 -15.07 -7.78
CA THR A 131 4.64 -15.77 -6.78
C THR A 131 5.34 -17.01 -6.24
N LYS A 132 6.05 -17.77 -7.09
CA LYS A 132 6.85 -18.93 -6.64
C LYS A 132 7.97 -18.50 -5.71
N MET A 133 8.72 -17.45 -6.06
CA MET A 133 9.78 -16.90 -5.22
C MET A 133 9.26 -16.43 -3.87
N GLU A 134 8.20 -15.61 -3.85
CA GLU A 134 7.65 -15.11 -2.59
C GLU A 134 7.14 -16.25 -1.71
N LYS A 135 6.52 -17.29 -2.29
CA LYS A 135 6.09 -18.49 -1.52
C LYS A 135 7.25 -19.28 -0.90
N ILE A 136 8.40 -19.32 -1.55
CA ILE A 136 9.59 -19.99 -1.01
C ILE A 136 10.19 -19.17 0.12
N TYR A 137 10.42 -17.88 -0.12
CA TYR A 137 11.23 -17.05 0.76
C TYR A 137 10.44 -16.38 1.89
N LEU A 138 9.13 -16.15 1.75
CA LEU A 138 8.33 -15.46 2.77
C LEU A 138 7.63 -16.42 3.73
N LYS A 139 7.73 -17.74 3.49
CA LYS A 139 7.05 -18.77 4.29
C LYS A 139 7.32 -18.65 5.79
N ASP A 140 8.54 -18.29 6.16
CA ASP A 140 8.99 -18.22 7.55
C ASP A 140 8.93 -16.80 8.15
N TYR A 141 8.64 -15.78 7.34
CA TYR A 141 8.64 -14.37 7.77
C TYR A 141 7.26 -13.84 8.15
N SER A 142 6.20 -14.31 7.48
CA SER A 142 4.86 -13.80 7.71
C SER A 142 4.02 -14.73 8.59
N ALA A 143 3.52 -14.22 9.71
CA ALA A 143 2.50 -14.93 10.51
C ALA A 143 1.10 -14.97 9.85
N GLN A 144 0.95 -14.34 8.68
CA GLN A 144 -0.28 -14.26 7.90
C GLN A 144 -0.07 -14.81 6.49
N THR A 145 -1.08 -15.47 5.94
CA THR A 145 -1.04 -15.98 4.57
C THR A 145 -1.04 -14.81 3.58
N ILE A 146 0.02 -14.71 2.77
CA ILE A 146 0.03 -13.81 1.61
C ILE A 146 -0.81 -14.44 0.50
N ASN A 147 -1.84 -13.73 0.08
CA ASN A 147 -2.68 -14.12 -1.05
C ASN A 147 -2.24 -13.38 -2.32
N TYR A 148 -2.30 -14.08 -3.44
CA TYR A 148 -1.92 -13.59 -4.76
C TYR A 148 -3.06 -13.84 -5.73
N SER A 149 -3.35 -12.86 -6.59
CA SER A 149 -4.22 -13.06 -7.74
C SER A 149 -3.69 -12.29 -8.95
N PHE A 150 -3.90 -12.84 -10.15
CA PHE A 150 -3.58 -12.16 -11.40
C PHE A 150 -4.73 -12.35 -12.36
N GLU A 151 -5.51 -11.28 -12.57
CA GLU A 151 -6.70 -11.31 -13.41
C GLU A 151 -6.78 -10.01 -14.22
N ASN A 152 -7.08 -10.12 -15.51
CA ASN A 152 -7.34 -8.98 -16.40
C ASN A 152 -6.22 -7.91 -16.38
N GLY A 153 -4.95 -8.32 -16.31
CA GLY A 153 -3.80 -7.41 -16.28
C GLY A 153 -3.58 -6.68 -14.94
N LYS A 154 -4.28 -7.11 -13.89
CA LYS A 154 -4.13 -6.65 -12.51
C LYS A 154 -3.58 -7.77 -11.65
N PHE A 155 -2.39 -7.57 -11.10
CA PHE A 155 -1.84 -8.42 -10.05
C PHE A 155 -2.22 -7.85 -8.69
N THR A 156 -2.66 -8.69 -7.76
CA THR A 156 -3.00 -8.30 -6.39
C THR A 156 -2.21 -9.17 -5.42
N ARG A 157 -1.63 -8.53 -4.41
CA ARG A 157 -0.89 -9.18 -3.33
C ARG A 157 -1.26 -8.56 -2.00
N THR A 158 -1.62 -9.36 -1.01
CA THR A 158 -1.85 -8.84 0.35
C THR A 158 -0.53 -8.51 1.06
N PHE A 159 -0.52 -7.46 1.88
CA PHE A 159 0.58 -7.21 2.81
C PHE A 159 0.50 -8.13 4.01
N ALA A 160 1.63 -8.68 4.43
CA ALA A 160 1.73 -9.55 5.58
C ALA A 160 2.92 -9.15 6.46
N MET A 161 2.72 -8.11 7.26
CA MET A 161 3.68 -7.70 8.27
C MET A 161 3.89 -8.80 9.34
N PRO A 162 5.13 -8.98 9.82
CA PRO A 162 5.41 -9.84 10.96
C PRO A 162 4.56 -9.41 12.18
N ARG A 163 4.19 -10.38 13.04
CA ARG A 163 3.41 -10.14 14.27
C ARG A 163 4.29 -10.11 15.53
N ASP A 164 5.60 -9.97 15.35
CA ASP A 164 6.58 -9.91 16.43
C ASP A 164 6.46 -8.60 17.23
N ARG A 165 6.02 -7.52 16.59
CA ARG A 165 5.81 -6.21 17.21
C ARG A 165 4.75 -5.38 16.49
N ILE A 166 4.46 -4.22 17.08
CA ILE A 166 3.64 -3.18 16.48
C ILE A 166 4.57 -2.27 15.67
N TYR A 167 4.20 -2.00 14.43
CA TYR A 167 4.96 -1.14 13.51
C TYR A 167 4.35 0.26 13.49
N ASP A 168 5.21 1.27 13.63
CA ASP A 168 4.78 2.65 13.50
C ASP A 168 4.50 3.04 12.03
N ASN A 169 4.10 4.30 11.82
CA ASN A 169 3.74 4.78 10.48
C ASN A 169 4.94 4.82 9.54
N GLU A 170 6.12 5.18 10.03
CA GLU A 170 7.34 5.31 9.23
C GLU A 170 7.90 3.94 8.86
N GLU A 171 7.92 2.99 9.81
CA GLU A 171 8.32 1.61 9.58
C GLU A 171 7.38 0.93 8.57
N THR A 172 6.06 1.14 8.73
CA THR A 172 5.06 0.60 7.79
C THR A 172 5.24 1.20 6.39
N ALA A 173 5.41 2.53 6.30
CA ALA A 173 5.62 3.22 5.04
C ALA A 173 6.93 2.78 4.36
N ARG A 174 8.00 2.59 5.13
CA ARG A 174 9.29 2.10 4.62
C ARG A 174 9.16 0.70 4.06
N ALA A 175 8.54 -0.22 4.79
CA ALA A 175 8.31 -1.60 4.32
C ALA A 175 7.55 -1.63 2.99
N ILE A 176 6.44 -0.88 2.89
CA ILE A 176 5.65 -0.78 1.65
C ILE A 176 6.49 -0.15 0.53
N SER A 177 7.21 0.93 0.81
CA SER A 177 8.01 1.66 -0.19
C SER A 177 9.16 0.81 -0.74
N ASP A 178 9.87 0.10 0.14
CA ASP A 178 10.99 -0.77 -0.25
C ASP A 178 10.49 -1.98 -1.05
N TYR A 179 9.34 -2.55 -0.67
CA TYR A 179 8.68 -3.57 -1.47
C TYR A 179 8.32 -3.08 -2.87
N ILE A 180 7.70 -1.90 -2.99
CA ILE A 180 7.32 -1.33 -4.30
C ILE A 180 8.56 -1.04 -5.15
N ARG A 181 9.63 -0.49 -4.57
CA ARG A 181 10.90 -0.27 -5.28
C ARG A 181 11.52 -1.57 -5.77
N MET A 182 11.59 -2.58 -4.90
CA MET A 182 12.09 -3.91 -5.25
C MET A 182 11.30 -4.49 -6.41
N PHE A 183 9.97 -4.49 -6.31
CA PHE A 183 9.10 -5.02 -7.35
C PHE A 183 9.30 -4.25 -8.66
N ASP A 184 9.29 -2.91 -8.62
CA ASP A 184 9.45 -2.05 -9.79
C ASP A 184 10.80 -2.27 -10.50
N ASP A 185 11.89 -2.35 -9.75
CA ASP A 185 13.24 -2.66 -10.25
C ASP A 185 13.25 -4.04 -10.94
N ILE A 186 12.72 -5.06 -10.28
CA ILE A 186 12.80 -6.44 -10.78
C ILE A 186 11.86 -6.67 -11.97
N VAL A 187 10.63 -6.14 -11.97
CA VAL A 187 9.75 -6.29 -13.12
C VAL A 187 10.31 -5.56 -14.34
N LYS A 188 10.94 -4.38 -14.15
CA LYS A 188 11.62 -3.65 -15.23
C LYS A 188 12.79 -4.46 -15.76
N GLY A 189 13.66 -4.96 -14.88
CA GLY A 189 14.80 -5.78 -15.28
C GLY A 189 14.38 -7.04 -16.05
N TYR A 190 13.31 -7.72 -15.61
CA TYR A 190 12.78 -8.89 -16.30
C TYR A 190 12.25 -8.56 -17.70
N LEU A 191 11.48 -7.47 -17.82
CA LEU A 191 10.87 -7.06 -19.09
C LEU A 191 11.90 -6.52 -20.10
N THR A 192 12.99 -5.91 -19.63
CA THR A 192 14.09 -5.47 -20.50
C THR A 192 15.09 -6.57 -20.83
N GLY A 193 14.96 -7.76 -20.23
CA GLY A 193 15.93 -8.85 -20.39
C GLY A 193 17.27 -8.57 -19.70
N ALA A 194 17.27 -7.76 -18.64
CA ALA A 194 18.46 -7.46 -17.86
C ALA A 194 18.96 -8.67 -17.05
N TYR A 195 18.06 -9.63 -16.75
CA TYR A 195 18.41 -10.89 -16.12
C TYR A 195 18.62 -11.97 -17.19
N MET A 196 19.82 -12.55 -17.20
CA MET A 196 20.20 -13.65 -18.10
C MET A 196 19.70 -15.01 -17.60
N SER A 197 19.34 -15.11 -16.32
CA SER A 197 18.78 -16.31 -15.71
C SER A 197 17.83 -15.99 -14.56
N PHE A 198 17.01 -16.98 -14.17
CA PHE A 198 16.17 -16.88 -12.97
C PHE A 198 17.01 -16.64 -11.70
N ALA A 199 18.21 -17.22 -11.61
CA ALA A 199 19.09 -17.05 -10.46
C ALA A 199 19.55 -15.60 -10.26
N GLU A 200 19.74 -14.82 -11.32
CA GLU A 200 20.09 -13.40 -11.21
C GLU A 200 18.93 -12.57 -10.67
N MET A 201 17.71 -12.83 -11.16
CA MET A 201 16.48 -12.21 -10.65
C MET A 201 16.25 -12.58 -9.17
N GLU A 202 16.46 -13.85 -8.83
CA GLU A 202 16.33 -14.37 -7.46
C GLU A 202 17.36 -13.74 -6.51
N ASN A 203 18.63 -13.65 -6.92
CA ASN A 203 19.67 -12.97 -6.15
C ASN A 203 19.32 -11.50 -5.91
N ARG A 204 18.77 -10.82 -6.92
CA ARG A 204 18.34 -9.43 -6.78
C ARG A 204 17.20 -9.29 -5.77
N TYR A 205 16.23 -10.20 -5.80
CA TYR A 205 15.15 -10.26 -4.81
C TYR A 205 15.68 -10.50 -3.39
N LEU A 206 16.59 -11.45 -3.22
CA LEU A 206 17.20 -11.75 -1.91
C LEU A 206 18.02 -10.58 -1.34
N GLN A 207 18.70 -9.80 -2.18
CA GLN A 207 19.39 -8.58 -1.76
C GLN A 207 18.42 -7.58 -1.11
N TYR A 208 17.24 -7.38 -1.70
CA TYR A 208 16.23 -6.50 -1.13
C TYR A 208 15.64 -7.06 0.16
N LEU A 209 15.33 -8.36 0.21
CA LEU A 209 14.81 -9.00 1.42
C LEU A 209 15.76 -8.87 2.60
N ASN A 210 17.06 -9.00 2.39
CA ASN A 210 18.06 -8.89 3.46
C ASN A 210 18.27 -7.44 3.95
N GLY A 211 17.85 -6.45 3.17
CA GLY A 211 18.05 -5.02 3.47
C GLY A 211 16.80 -4.27 3.95
N SER A 212 15.63 -4.92 3.95
CA SER A 212 14.33 -4.27 4.15
C SER A 212 13.47 -5.02 5.18
N VAL A 213 12.50 -4.32 5.75
CA VAL A 213 11.45 -4.99 6.53
C VAL A 213 10.60 -5.83 5.58
N VAL A 214 10.49 -7.12 5.86
CA VAL A 214 9.68 -8.05 5.08
C VAL A 214 8.19 -7.78 5.33
N ILE A 215 7.43 -7.55 4.26
CA ILE A 215 5.98 -7.27 4.25
C ILE A 215 5.31 -8.04 3.13
#